data_AF-A0AA36GZV7-F1
#
_entry.id   AF-A0AA36GZV7-F1
#
_cell.length_a   1.000
_cell.length_b   1.000
_cell.length_c   1.000
_cell.angle_alpha   90.00
_cell.angle_beta   90.00
_cell.angle_gamma   90.00
#
_symmetry.space_group_name_H-M   'P 1'
#
loop_
_entity.id
_entity.type
_entity.pdbx_description
1 polymer ?
#
loop_
_entity_poly.entity_id
_entity_poly.type
_entity_poly.pdbx_seq_one_letter_code
_entity_poly.pdbx_strand_id
1 'polypeptide(L)'
;MVNALTFTLVFLHVGGEYLTLGTIFADEYPCDFEGSTPLKRVEVILHDHNDIRSKVAKAKGISNENHVLPEGGNIYKLRWSCELESLASFAVEDCSPNGVGAEDYAMNYAFINSTDEHDLNDPYHTAFQKWIFAAVKNFSNKFEGNMDVLPFANIIRARTTRVGCFQKICDNLAAVACAYDSPVITIGETIYTKGTGCRIDAECTIYPESHCETETDLCVAPEISDSEAFDTDIIPAKIVSSMKSSSELGQRSKLHEGGVLLVHNDSEAELSGTTSSYESLAGATVKVAIVAQESSTICPQSVGMSDTLRKSILALHNSRRSLLARGLVAKKNGRFLPMAGNMIKLIYSCALETFAFSYAATCSMVESEPDTRVGIGELVAVLSGSNATTFEEAVDLAARTWWDTLQSEMNGLGKAVILSFTHDEAIFQFFQMAWADVREIGCGIVKCDDMINFVCRYYPAGIEFYQQVYDPREPCESCPWGTRCEVETGLCEQPEDSAKGLYISSILLLISTLLL
;
A
#
# COMPACT_ATOMS: atom_id res chain seq x y z
N MET A 1 -41.75 2.46 -13.55
CA MET A 1 -42.76 3.17 -12.73
C MET A 1 -41.97 3.94 -11.70
N VAL A 2 -42.19 5.24 -11.63
CA VAL A 2 -41.53 6.18 -10.72
C VAL A 2 -41.88 5.80 -9.28
N ASN A 3 -40.92 5.84 -8.35
CA ASN A 3 -41.24 6.26 -6.98
C ASN A 3 -40.20 7.22 -6.42
N ALA A 4 -40.73 8.34 -5.94
CA ALA A 4 -40.00 9.45 -5.38
C ALA A 4 -39.66 9.21 -3.91
N LEU A 5 -38.48 9.65 -3.49
CA LEU A 5 -38.21 10.00 -2.09
C LEU A 5 -38.01 11.51 -2.02
N THR A 6 -39.08 12.19 -1.59
CA THR A 6 -39.06 13.60 -1.20
C THR A 6 -38.24 13.80 0.06
N PHE A 7 -37.19 14.62 0.00
CA PHE A 7 -36.57 15.20 1.18
C PHE A 7 -37.20 16.56 1.49
N THR A 8 -37.75 16.69 2.68
CA THR A 8 -38.25 17.94 3.24
C THR A 8 -37.07 18.87 3.52
N LEU A 9 -36.89 19.91 2.70
CA LEU A 9 -36.02 21.04 3.02
C LEU A 9 -36.60 21.79 4.22
N VAL A 10 -35.96 21.66 5.39
CA VAL A 10 -36.18 22.60 6.48
C VAL A 10 -35.31 23.82 6.21
N PHE A 11 -35.89 24.83 5.57
CA PHE A 11 -35.28 26.15 5.48
C PHE A 11 -35.42 26.85 6.84
N LEU A 12 -34.32 26.97 7.58
CA LEU A 12 -34.19 28.01 8.61
C LEU A 12 -33.60 29.24 7.95
N HIS A 13 -34.46 30.23 7.75
CA HIS A 13 -34.12 31.50 7.12
C HIS A 13 -33.74 32.50 8.21
N VAL A 14 -32.46 32.72 8.46
CA VAL A 14 -31.96 33.94 9.10
C VAL A 14 -30.59 34.32 8.52
N GLY A 15 -30.54 35.44 7.80
CA GLY A 15 -29.33 36.22 7.50
C GLY A 15 -28.33 35.54 6.55
N GLY A 16 -28.35 35.92 5.27
CA GLY A 16 -27.57 35.25 4.24
C GLY A 16 -26.06 35.31 4.42
N GLU A 17 -25.43 34.14 4.46
CA GLU A 17 -24.08 33.82 3.98
C GLU A 17 -23.99 32.29 3.81
N TYR A 18 -23.40 31.82 2.70
CA TYR A 18 -23.29 30.39 2.38
C TYR A 18 -22.10 29.79 3.14
N LEU A 19 -22.35 28.82 4.03
CA LEU A 19 -21.32 27.98 4.66
C LEU A 19 -21.36 26.57 4.05
N THR A 20 -20.26 26.17 3.40
CA THR A 20 -20.03 24.79 2.96
C THR A 20 -19.50 23.95 4.13
N LEU A 21 -20.28 22.94 4.56
CA LEU A 21 -19.82 21.91 5.49
C LEU A 21 -18.81 20.98 4.79
N GLY A 22 -17.60 20.87 5.32
CA GLY A 22 -16.64 19.84 4.91
C GLY A 22 -17.03 18.46 5.44
N THR A 23 -17.01 17.45 4.58
CA THR A 23 -17.29 16.05 4.89
C THR A 23 -16.10 15.37 5.58
N ILE A 24 -16.35 14.73 6.73
CA ILE A 24 -15.44 13.75 7.35
C ILE A 24 -15.56 12.46 6.53
N PHE A 25 -14.48 12.00 5.90
CA PHE A 25 -14.45 10.70 5.23
C PHE A 25 -14.13 9.63 6.28
N ALA A 26 -15.09 8.75 6.56
CA ALA A 26 -14.86 7.54 7.36
C ALA A 26 -14.10 6.51 6.51
N ASP A 27 -13.22 5.72 7.13
CA ASP A 27 -12.65 4.55 6.47
C ASP A 27 -13.79 3.57 6.11
N GLU A 28 -13.72 3.01 4.91
CA GLU A 28 -14.67 2.00 4.43
C GLU A 28 -14.17 0.62 4.86
N TYR A 29 -15.07 -0.18 5.44
CA TYR A 29 -14.75 -1.51 5.97
C TYR A 29 -15.60 -2.54 5.23
N PRO A 30 -14.98 -3.57 4.61
CA PRO A 30 -15.72 -4.59 3.88
C PRO A 30 -16.42 -5.59 4.80
N CYS A 31 -16.08 -5.62 6.08
CA CYS A 31 -16.57 -6.60 7.04
C CYS A 31 -17.20 -5.95 8.27
N ASP A 32 -18.38 -6.44 8.65
CA ASP A 32 -19.22 -5.89 9.71
C ASP A 32 -18.83 -6.42 11.11
N PHE A 33 -17.60 -6.14 11.54
CA PHE A 33 -17.17 -6.34 12.93
C PHE A 33 -16.17 -5.26 13.38
N GLU A 34 -16.12 -5.01 14.69
CA GLU A 34 -15.31 -3.94 15.26
C GLU A 34 -13.81 -4.16 15.01
N GLY A 35 -13.16 -3.12 14.49
CA GLY A 35 -11.74 -3.16 14.18
C GLY A 35 -11.38 -4.00 12.95
N SER A 36 -12.36 -4.35 12.11
CA SER A 36 -12.09 -5.03 10.83
C SER A 36 -11.09 -4.27 9.97
N THR A 37 -10.51 -4.97 9.02
CA THR A 37 -9.43 -4.52 8.15
C THR A 37 -9.99 -3.48 7.19
N PRO A 38 -9.45 -2.24 7.15
CA PRO A 38 -9.92 -1.23 6.22
C PRO A 38 -9.85 -1.69 4.77
N LEU A 39 -10.79 -1.27 3.93
CA LEU A 39 -10.89 -1.71 2.53
C LEU A 39 -9.57 -1.54 1.75
N LYS A 40 -8.89 -0.40 1.93
CA LYS A 40 -7.57 -0.16 1.33
C LYS A 40 -6.53 -1.21 1.68
N ARG A 41 -6.55 -1.70 2.94
CA ARG A 41 -5.65 -2.75 3.39
C ARG A 41 -6.06 -4.09 2.79
N VAL A 42 -7.36 -4.39 2.72
CA VAL A 42 -7.88 -5.58 2.03
C VAL A 42 -7.40 -5.63 0.57
N GLU A 43 -7.48 -4.51 -0.15
CA GLU A 43 -7.01 -4.41 -1.53
C GLU A 43 -5.51 -4.70 -1.67
N VAL A 44 -4.67 -4.16 -0.77
CA VAL A 44 -3.22 -4.45 -0.75
C VAL A 44 -2.96 -5.93 -0.50
N ILE A 45 -3.61 -6.51 0.51
CA ILE A 45 -3.40 -7.92 0.86
C ILE A 45 -3.80 -8.83 -0.29
N LEU A 46 -4.96 -8.58 -0.91
CA LEU A 46 -5.40 -9.33 -2.08
C LEU A 46 -4.48 -9.14 -3.29
N HIS A 47 -3.97 -7.93 -3.49
CA HIS A 47 -3.02 -7.65 -4.57
C HIS A 47 -1.75 -8.49 -4.40
N ASP A 48 -1.11 -8.41 -3.24
CA ASP A 48 0.16 -9.09 -2.96
C ASP A 48 0.05 -10.61 -3.10
N HIS A 49 -1.01 -11.20 -2.54
CA HIS A 49 -1.24 -12.64 -2.64
C HIS A 49 -1.49 -13.07 -4.09
N ASN A 50 -2.36 -12.34 -4.82
CA ASN A 50 -2.69 -12.70 -6.18
C ASN A 50 -1.56 -12.42 -7.17
N ASP A 51 -0.71 -11.42 -6.90
CA ASP A 51 0.48 -11.15 -7.70
C ASP A 51 1.48 -12.31 -7.59
N ILE A 52 1.77 -12.78 -6.37
CA ILE A 52 2.62 -13.96 -6.14
C ILE A 52 2.04 -15.21 -6.82
N ARG A 53 0.73 -15.43 -6.72
CA ARG A 53 0.04 -16.56 -7.40
C ARG A 53 0.15 -16.45 -8.92
N SER A 54 -0.08 -15.27 -9.48
CA SER A 54 0.07 -14.96 -10.91
C SER A 54 1.51 -15.17 -11.39
N LYS A 55 2.51 -14.78 -10.58
CA LYS A 55 3.93 -15.03 -10.86
C LYS A 55 4.26 -16.53 -10.95
N VAL A 56 3.70 -17.36 -10.07
CA VAL A 56 3.82 -18.83 -10.15
C VAL A 56 3.09 -19.37 -11.40
N ALA A 57 1.88 -18.89 -11.68
CA ALA A 57 1.10 -19.32 -12.83
C ALA A 57 1.77 -18.99 -14.18
N LYS A 58 2.49 -17.87 -14.25
CA LYS A 58 3.22 -17.39 -15.45
C LYS A 58 4.66 -17.89 -15.56
N ALA A 59 5.16 -18.62 -14.57
CA ALA A 59 6.59 -18.91 -14.41
C ALA A 59 7.48 -17.65 -14.48
N LYS A 60 6.96 -16.50 -14.03
CA LYS A 60 7.67 -15.21 -14.03
C LYS A 60 8.62 -15.03 -12.84
N GLY A 61 9.14 -16.13 -12.30
CA GLY A 61 10.25 -16.11 -11.36
C GLY A 61 9.85 -15.70 -9.94
N ILE A 62 9.56 -16.70 -9.11
CA ILE A 62 9.96 -16.64 -7.71
C ILE A 62 11.25 -17.44 -7.67
N SER A 63 12.39 -16.74 -7.73
CA SER A 63 13.69 -17.38 -7.92
C SER A 63 14.76 -16.75 -7.05
N ASN A 64 15.64 -17.58 -6.49
CA ASN A 64 17.02 -17.15 -6.23
C ASN A 64 17.89 -17.54 -7.43
N GLU A 65 19.14 -17.06 -7.42
CA GLU A 65 20.16 -17.27 -8.45
C GLU A 65 20.35 -18.72 -8.92
N ASN A 66 19.77 -19.74 -8.25
CA ASN A 66 19.91 -21.15 -8.59
C ASN A 66 18.60 -21.97 -8.68
N HIS A 67 17.43 -21.39 -8.41
CA HIS A 67 16.18 -22.17 -8.35
C HIS A 67 14.98 -21.36 -8.85
N VAL A 68 14.36 -21.84 -9.94
CA VAL A 68 13.13 -21.27 -10.50
C VAL A 68 11.98 -22.22 -10.16
N LEU A 69 10.92 -21.71 -9.54
CA LEU A 69 9.72 -22.51 -9.31
C LEU A 69 9.13 -23.00 -10.64
N PRO A 70 8.70 -24.26 -10.73
CA PRO A 70 8.00 -24.74 -11.92
C PRO A 70 6.72 -23.94 -12.13
N GLU A 71 6.35 -23.72 -13.40
CA GLU A 71 5.08 -23.09 -13.74
C GLU A 71 3.91 -23.85 -13.11
N GLY A 72 2.95 -23.10 -12.58
CA GLY A 72 1.79 -23.66 -11.91
C GLY A 72 0.51 -23.54 -12.72
N GLY A 73 -0.04 -24.68 -13.14
CA GLY A 73 -1.39 -24.74 -13.67
C GLY A 73 -2.44 -24.81 -12.56
N ASN A 74 -3.68 -24.44 -12.91
CA ASN A 74 -4.83 -24.55 -12.01
C ASN A 74 -4.72 -23.73 -10.71
N ILE A 75 -4.02 -22.60 -10.71
CA ILE A 75 -3.93 -21.74 -9.51
C ILE A 75 -5.10 -20.77 -9.47
N TYR A 76 -5.86 -20.74 -8.37
CA TYR A 76 -7.07 -19.94 -8.26
C TYR A 76 -6.82 -18.52 -7.71
N LYS A 77 -7.55 -17.51 -8.16
CA LYS A 77 -7.50 -16.16 -7.59
C LYS A 77 -8.13 -16.17 -6.20
N LEU A 78 -7.47 -15.50 -5.25
CA LEU A 78 -8.01 -15.27 -3.93
C LEU A 78 -8.98 -14.09 -3.94
N ARG A 79 -10.09 -14.25 -3.23
CA ARG A 79 -11.02 -13.17 -2.84
C ARG A 79 -11.05 -13.02 -1.32
N TRP A 80 -11.51 -11.88 -0.84
CA TRP A 80 -11.62 -11.63 0.61
C TRP A 80 -12.73 -12.46 1.23
N SER A 81 -12.56 -12.87 2.49
CA SER A 81 -13.61 -13.48 3.31
C SER A 81 -13.58 -12.89 4.71
N CYS A 82 -14.71 -12.31 5.11
CA CYS A 82 -14.88 -11.73 6.44
C CYS A 82 -14.83 -12.79 7.55
N GLU A 83 -15.23 -14.04 7.25
CA GLU A 83 -15.16 -15.17 8.18
C GLU A 83 -13.72 -15.56 8.47
N LEU A 84 -12.88 -15.64 7.43
CA LEU A 84 -11.45 -15.90 7.58
C LEU A 84 -10.73 -14.71 8.24
N GLU A 85 -11.19 -13.49 7.98
CA GLU A 85 -10.67 -12.30 8.64
C GLU A 85 -10.96 -12.31 10.15
N SER A 86 -12.19 -12.66 10.52
CA SER A 86 -12.56 -12.85 11.93
C SER A 86 -11.74 -13.97 12.58
N LEU A 87 -11.50 -15.08 11.87
CA LEU A 87 -10.60 -16.13 12.36
C LEU A 87 -9.17 -15.61 12.59
N ALA A 88 -8.65 -14.81 11.66
CA ALA A 88 -7.35 -14.18 11.79
C ALA A 88 -7.30 -13.17 12.96
N SER A 89 -8.38 -12.44 13.23
CA SER A 89 -8.44 -11.47 14.34
C SER A 89 -8.31 -12.15 15.70
N PHE A 90 -8.90 -13.35 15.87
CA PHE A 90 -8.72 -14.15 17.08
C PHE A 90 -7.27 -14.67 17.23
N ALA A 91 -6.64 -15.06 16.13
CA ALA A 91 -5.28 -15.61 16.16
C ALA A 91 -4.24 -14.59 16.64
N VAL A 92 -4.48 -13.30 16.43
CA VAL A 92 -3.58 -12.21 16.83
C VAL A 92 -3.98 -11.50 18.12
N GLU A 93 -5.09 -11.90 18.76
CA GLU A 93 -5.70 -11.18 19.89
C GLU A 93 -4.71 -10.90 21.03
N ASP A 94 -3.85 -11.87 21.36
CA ASP A 94 -2.89 -11.76 22.46
C ASP A 94 -1.45 -11.41 22.00
N CYS A 95 -1.23 -11.18 20.71
CA CYS A 95 0.09 -11.08 20.08
C CYS A 95 1.09 -12.14 20.59
N SER A 96 0.64 -13.40 20.70
CA SER A 96 1.44 -14.49 21.26
C SER A 96 2.59 -14.88 20.33
N PRO A 97 3.82 -15.10 20.81
CA PRO A 97 4.92 -15.58 19.98
C PRO A 97 4.67 -16.98 19.39
N ASN A 98 3.81 -17.76 20.02
CA ASN A 98 3.50 -19.13 19.59
C ASN A 98 2.35 -19.18 18.57
N GLY A 99 1.67 -18.05 18.33
CA GLY A 99 0.42 -17.99 17.57
C GLY A 99 -0.68 -18.88 18.16
N VAL A 100 -1.90 -18.73 17.65
CA VAL A 100 -2.96 -19.72 17.84
C VAL A 100 -3.25 -20.29 16.46
N GLY A 101 -2.92 -21.56 16.24
CA GLY A 101 -3.28 -22.24 15.00
C GLY A 101 -4.79 -22.47 14.94
N ALA A 102 -5.38 -22.34 13.76
CA ALA A 102 -6.72 -22.86 13.51
C ALA A 102 -6.59 -24.38 13.29
N GLU A 103 -7.32 -25.21 14.03
CA GLU A 103 -7.25 -26.67 13.88
C GLU A 103 -7.71 -27.12 12.48
N ASP A 104 -8.63 -26.36 11.87
CA ASP A 104 -9.30 -26.72 10.61
C ASP A 104 -8.85 -25.93 9.39
N TYR A 105 -8.15 -24.81 9.56
CA TYR A 105 -7.77 -23.90 8.48
C TYR A 105 -6.26 -23.69 8.43
N ALA A 106 -5.71 -23.64 7.23
CA ALA A 106 -4.37 -23.15 7.00
C ALA A 106 -4.30 -21.69 7.45
N MET A 107 -3.26 -21.37 8.21
CA MET A 107 -3.03 -20.03 8.70
C MET A 107 -1.56 -19.69 8.59
N ASN A 108 -1.28 -18.53 8.02
CA ASN A 108 -0.01 -17.88 8.20
C ASN A 108 -0.09 -17.04 9.46
N TYR A 109 0.92 -17.16 10.30
CA TYR A 109 1.08 -16.33 11.48
C TYR A 109 2.48 -15.74 11.49
N ALA A 110 2.59 -14.47 11.83
CA ALA A 110 3.85 -13.81 12.08
C ALA A 110 3.77 -13.06 13.40
N PHE A 111 4.64 -13.45 14.32
CA PHE A 111 4.94 -12.65 15.50
C PHE A 111 6.09 -11.71 15.18
N ILE A 112 5.89 -10.44 15.50
CA ILE A 112 6.83 -9.37 15.25
C ILE A 112 7.20 -8.80 16.61
N ASN A 113 8.38 -9.21 17.06
CA ASN A 113 9.06 -8.63 18.20
C ASN A 113 10.32 -7.98 17.67
N SER A 114 10.19 -6.72 17.35
CA SER A 114 11.27 -5.91 16.81
C SER A 114 11.44 -4.68 17.68
N THR A 115 12.69 -4.30 17.91
CA THR A 115 13.02 -2.96 18.42
C THR A 115 13.00 -1.92 17.30
N ASP A 116 12.89 -2.39 16.05
CA ASP A 116 12.66 -1.56 14.89
C ASP A 116 11.17 -1.18 14.88
N GLU A 117 10.89 0.10 15.10
CA GLU A 117 9.52 0.66 15.01
C GLU A 117 8.92 0.33 13.64
N HIS A 118 9.78 0.09 12.62
CA HIS A 118 9.35 -0.20 11.27
C HIS A 118 8.58 -1.48 11.05
N ASP A 119 8.97 -2.51 11.78
CA ASP A 119 8.30 -3.79 11.69
C ASP A 119 6.91 -3.77 12.34
N LEU A 120 6.67 -2.87 13.31
CA LEU A 120 5.46 -2.85 14.14
C LEU A 120 4.31 -2.05 13.54
N ASN A 121 4.61 -1.19 12.59
CA ASN A 121 3.67 -0.21 12.09
C ASN A 121 3.17 -0.56 10.67
N ASP A 122 3.91 -1.35 9.89
CA ASP A 122 3.31 -2.27 8.90
C ASP A 122 3.56 -3.77 9.21
N PRO A 123 2.91 -4.31 10.24
CA PRO A 123 3.05 -5.71 10.59
C PRO A 123 2.79 -6.64 9.41
N TYR A 124 1.79 -6.34 8.58
CA TYR A 124 1.42 -7.19 7.46
C TYR A 124 2.54 -7.28 6.43
N HIS A 125 3.13 -6.15 6.03
CA HIS A 125 4.21 -6.17 5.04
C HIS A 125 5.44 -6.93 5.55
N THR A 126 5.84 -6.71 6.81
CA THR A 126 6.93 -7.47 7.44
C THR A 126 6.62 -8.96 7.50
N ALA A 127 5.39 -9.33 7.86
CA ALA A 127 4.93 -10.71 7.85
C ALA A 127 5.00 -11.33 6.44
N PHE A 128 4.48 -10.61 5.44
CA PHE A 128 4.42 -11.05 4.06
C PHE A 128 5.83 -11.25 3.47
N GLN A 129 6.75 -10.31 3.68
CA GLN A 129 8.14 -10.45 3.24
C GLN A 129 8.83 -11.67 3.87
N LYS A 130 8.62 -11.91 5.18
CA LYS A 130 9.12 -13.13 5.86
C LYS A 130 8.55 -14.40 5.22
N TRP A 131 7.25 -14.41 4.92
CA TRP A 131 6.57 -15.54 4.31
C TRP A 131 7.10 -15.84 2.91
N ILE A 132 7.34 -14.83 2.07
CA ILE A 132 7.87 -15.03 0.72
C ILE A 132 9.36 -15.40 0.74
N PHE A 133 10.19 -14.71 1.53
CA PHE A 133 11.65 -14.88 1.55
C PHE A 133 12.09 -16.30 1.92
N ALA A 134 11.41 -16.91 2.89
CA ALA A 134 11.76 -18.24 3.37
C ALA A 134 11.63 -19.34 2.29
N ALA A 135 10.75 -19.15 1.30
CA ALA A 135 10.48 -20.14 0.26
C ALA A 135 11.49 -20.21 -0.88
N VAL A 136 12.24 -19.12 -1.07
CA VAL A 136 13.13 -18.96 -2.22
C VAL A 136 14.25 -20.01 -2.21
N LYS A 137 14.59 -20.62 -1.07
CA LYS A 137 15.78 -21.47 -0.95
C LYS A 137 15.60 -22.94 -1.33
N ASN A 138 14.40 -23.54 -1.30
CA ASN A 138 14.22 -24.99 -1.51
C ASN A 138 12.78 -25.46 -1.84
N PHE A 139 11.87 -24.59 -2.27
CA PHE A 139 10.49 -25.00 -2.56
C PHE A 139 10.35 -25.48 -4.01
N SER A 140 9.73 -26.63 -4.27
CA SER A 140 9.43 -27.06 -5.64
C SER A 140 7.97 -26.75 -5.98
N ASN A 141 7.10 -27.75 -5.89
CA ASN A 141 5.65 -27.61 -5.93
C ASN A 141 4.96 -28.53 -4.92
N LYS A 142 5.75 -29.19 -4.07
CA LYS A 142 5.31 -30.04 -2.96
C LYS A 142 5.81 -29.49 -1.65
N PHE A 143 5.00 -29.62 -0.62
CA PHE A 143 5.41 -29.30 0.74
C PHE A 143 6.12 -30.50 1.37
N GLU A 144 7.41 -30.37 1.62
CA GLU A 144 8.25 -31.46 2.15
C GLU A 144 8.40 -31.42 3.68
N GLY A 145 7.60 -30.59 4.36
CA GLY A 145 7.62 -30.46 5.83
C GLY A 145 8.54 -29.37 6.36
N ASN A 146 9.17 -28.57 5.50
CA ASN A 146 9.93 -27.40 5.95
C ASN A 146 8.96 -26.30 6.40
N MET A 147 8.86 -26.07 7.71
CA MET A 147 7.96 -25.06 8.27
C MET A 147 8.30 -23.63 7.85
N ASP A 148 9.54 -23.34 7.46
CA ASP A 148 9.95 -22.03 6.97
C ASP A 148 9.24 -21.69 5.64
N VAL A 149 8.96 -22.69 4.80
CA VAL A 149 8.28 -22.49 3.50
C VAL A 149 6.76 -22.65 3.59
N LEU A 150 6.23 -23.03 4.76
CA LEU A 150 4.80 -23.23 4.95
C LEU A 150 3.99 -21.96 4.63
N PRO A 151 4.40 -20.76 5.09
CA PRO A 151 3.60 -19.58 4.82
C PRO A 151 3.47 -19.23 3.35
N PHE A 152 4.56 -19.40 2.61
CA PHE A 152 4.56 -19.30 1.15
C PHE A 152 3.67 -20.36 0.51
N ALA A 153 3.81 -21.62 0.94
CA ALA A 153 3.02 -22.72 0.41
C ALA A 153 1.52 -22.47 0.58
N ASN A 154 1.09 -21.87 1.70
CA ASN A 154 -0.29 -21.45 1.90
C ASN A 154 -0.73 -20.36 0.89
N ILE A 155 0.11 -19.34 0.66
CA ILE A 155 -0.16 -18.25 -0.30
C ILE A 155 -0.35 -18.77 -1.73
N ILE A 156 0.50 -19.71 -2.18
CA ILE A 156 0.50 -20.21 -3.58
C ILE A 156 -0.28 -21.51 -3.78
N ARG A 157 -1.00 -22.00 -2.77
CA ARG A 157 -1.75 -23.25 -2.88
C ARG A 157 -2.88 -23.11 -3.89
N ALA A 158 -2.80 -23.89 -4.96
CA ALA A 158 -3.64 -23.79 -6.13
C ALA A 158 -5.13 -23.80 -5.83
N ARG A 159 -5.56 -24.66 -4.90
CA ARG A 159 -6.96 -24.85 -4.52
C ARG A 159 -7.53 -23.75 -3.63
N THR A 160 -6.71 -22.95 -2.95
CA THR A 160 -7.23 -21.88 -2.09
C THR A 160 -7.96 -20.83 -2.92
N THR A 161 -9.15 -20.42 -2.49
CA THR A 161 -9.96 -19.41 -3.20
C THR A 161 -10.27 -18.19 -2.35
N ARG A 162 -10.12 -18.26 -1.02
CA ARG A 162 -10.41 -17.17 -0.11
C ARG A 162 -9.31 -16.98 0.92
N VAL A 163 -9.11 -15.73 1.29
CA VAL A 163 -8.21 -15.32 2.37
C VAL A 163 -8.89 -14.24 3.20
N GLY A 164 -8.63 -14.23 4.49
CA GLY A 164 -8.93 -13.12 5.36
C GLY A 164 -7.77 -12.94 6.32
N CYS A 165 -7.33 -11.70 6.48
CA CYS A 165 -6.14 -11.39 7.26
C CYS A 165 -6.42 -10.29 8.26
N PHE A 166 -5.75 -10.35 9.40
CA PHE A 166 -5.87 -9.36 10.44
C PHE A 166 -4.51 -9.08 11.06
N GLN A 167 -4.31 -7.85 11.51
CA GLN A 167 -3.12 -7.45 12.25
C GLN A 167 -3.51 -6.82 13.58
N LYS A 168 -2.73 -7.09 14.62
CA LYS A 168 -2.89 -6.44 15.92
C LYS A 168 -1.53 -5.95 16.41
N ILE A 169 -1.54 -4.74 16.93
CA ILE A 169 -0.40 -4.13 17.62
C ILE A 169 -0.69 -4.25 19.12
N CYS A 170 0.23 -4.87 19.86
CA CYS A 170 0.20 -5.05 21.30
C CYS A 170 1.44 -4.38 21.90
N ASP A 171 1.31 -3.09 22.21
CA ASP A 171 2.41 -2.24 22.66
C ASP A 171 3.61 -2.26 21.68
N ASN A 172 4.73 -2.86 22.09
CA ASN A 172 5.96 -2.96 21.29
C ASN A 172 6.06 -4.27 20.50
N LEU A 173 4.93 -4.96 20.31
CA LEU A 173 4.84 -6.23 19.59
C LEU A 173 3.70 -6.13 18.58
N ALA A 174 3.80 -6.86 17.48
CA ALA A 174 2.70 -7.01 16.56
C ALA A 174 2.52 -8.48 16.17
N ALA A 175 1.30 -8.81 15.81
CA ALA A 175 0.95 -10.12 15.29
C ALA A 175 0.10 -9.95 14.04
N VAL A 176 0.39 -10.78 13.04
CA VAL A 176 -0.38 -10.85 11.80
C VAL A 176 -0.79 -12.27 11.55
N ALA A 177 -2.05 -12.44 11.19
CA ALA A 177 -2.58 -13.70 10.73
C ALA A 177 -3.25 -13.54 9.37
N CYS A 178 -3.10 -14.54 8.51
CA CYS A 178 -3.89 -14.72 7.31
C CYS A 178 -4.44 -16.15 7.32
N ALA A 179 -5.75 -16.28 7.40
CA ALA A 179 -6.44 -17.56 7.31
C ALA A 179 -6.90 -17.81 5.87
N TYR A 180 -6.85 -19.07 5.45
CA TYR A 180 -7.17 -19.51 4.10
C TYR A 180 -8.31 -20.53 4.14
N ASP A 181 -9.17 -20.57 3.12
CA ASP A 181 -10.26 -21.56 3.00
C ASP A 181 -9.79 -22.97 2.59
N SER A 182 -8.62 -23.35 3.06
CA SER A 182 -8.04 -24.67 2.84
C SER A 182 -7.53 -25.24 4.16
N PRO A 183 -7.57 -26.57 4.35
CA PRO A 183 -7.11 -27.19 5.60
C PRO A 183 -5.61 -27.03 5.79
N VAL A 184 -5.06 -27.32 6.98
CA VAL A 184 -3.60 -27.29 7.18
C VAL A 184 -2.87 -28.16 6.14
N ILE A 185 -1.78 -27.64 5.56
CA ILE A 185 -0.98 -28.37 4.57
C ILE A 185 -0.34 -29.59 5.23
N THR A 186 -0.40 -30.73 4.54
CA THR A 186 0.22 -31.98 4.99
C THR A 186 1.56 -32.24 4.30
N ILE A 187 2.47 -32.95 4.97
CA ILE A 187 3.75 -33.36 4.38
C ILE A 187 3.49 -34.25 3.16
N GLY A 188 4.12 -33.89 2.03
CA GLY A 188 3.97 -34.57 0.75
C GLY A 188 2.85 -34.01 -0.14
N GLU A 189 2.06 -33.05 0.37
CA GLU A 189 1.01 -32.40 -0.41
C GLU A 189 1.59 -31.65 -1.60
N THR A 190 0.91 -31.76 -2.74
CA THR A 190 1.20 -30.97 -3.94
C THR A 190 0.44 -29.65 -3.85
N ILE A 191 1.19 -28.55 -3.76
CA ILE A 191 0.67 -27.20 -3.57
C ILE A 191 0.03 -26.67 -4.84
N TYR A 192 0.62 -26.98 -5.99
CA TYR A 192 0.04 -26.74 -7.31
C TYR A 192 0.52 -27.79 -8.32
N THR A 193 -0.27 -28.00 -9.37
CA THR A 193 0.11 -28.87 -10.49
C THR A 193 1.09 -28.15 -11.40
N LYS A 194 2.20 -28.82 -11.74
CA LYS A 194 3.11 -28.27 -12.75
C LYS A 194 2.40 -28.20 -14.09
N GLY A 195 2.48 -27.05 -14.76
CA GLY A 195 1.79 -26.79 -16.00
C GLY A 195 1.64 -25.29 -16.21
N THR A 196 1.09 -24.90 -17.35
CA THR A 196 0.88 -23.49 -17.63
C THR A 196 -0.28 -22.94 -16.82
N GLY A 197 -0.17 -21.68 -16.40
CA GLY A 197 -1.33 -20.93 -15.93
C GLY A 197 -2.47 -20.94 -16.97
N CYS A 198 -3.69 -20.69 -16.52
CA CYS A 198 -4.85 -20.87 -17.38
C CYS A 198 -4.83 -19.90 -18.58
N ARG A 199 -5.39 -20.35 -19.70
CA ARG A 199 -5.61 -19.60 -20.93
C ARG A 199 -7.06 -19.61 -21.36
N ILE A 200 -7.77 -20.66 -20.97
CA ILE A 200 -9.19 -20.88 -21.27
C ILE A 200 -9.86 -21.48 -20.04
N ASP A 201 -11.17 -21.27 -19.91
CA ASP A 201 -11.97 -21.74 -18.77
C ASP A 201 -11.85 -23.25 -18.54
N ALA A 202 -11.72 -24.03 -19.61
CA ALA A 202 -11.57 -25.49 -19.54
C ALA A 202 -10.31 -25.98 -18.82
N GLU A 203 -9.31 -25.10 -18.62
CA GLU A 203 -8.09 -25.41 -17.87
C GLU A 203 -8.26 -25.21 -16.36
N CYS A 204 -9.37 -24.61 -15.93
CA CYS A 204 -9.73 -24.39 -14.54
C CYS A 204 -10.61 -25.53 -14.03
N THR A 205 -9.97 -26.62 -13.61
CA THR A 205 -10.63 -27.92 -13.41
C THR A 205 -10.92 -28.28 -11.96
N ILE A 206 -10.40 -27.52 -10.98
CA ILE A 206 -10.59 -27.82 -9.56
C ILE A 206 -12.05 -27.59 -9.14
N TYR A 207 -12.60 -26.42 -9.46
CA TYR A 207 -13.98 -26.06 -9.13
C TYR A 207 -14.83 -26.05 -10.40
N PRO A 208 -15.99 -26.73 -10.45
CA PRO A 208 -16.91 -26.64 -11.58
C PRO A 208 -17.29 -25.18 -11.88
N GLU A 209 -17.57 -24.85 -13.14
CA GLU A 209 -18.00 -23.51 -13.57
C GLU A 209 -16.98 -22.38 -13.33
N SER A 210 -15.72 -22.74 -13.09
CA SER A 210 -14.63 -21.77 -13.02
C SER A 210 -14.32 -21.18 -14.39
N HIS A 211 -13.85 -19.94 -14.41
CA HIS A 211 -13.35 -19.28 -15.61
C HIS A 211 -11.89 -18.88 -15.45
N CYS A 212 -11.22 -18.62 -16.57
CA CYS A 212 -9.85 -18.16 -16.57
C CYS A 212 -9.77 -16.63 -16.65
N GLU A 213 -9.10 -16.01 -15.69
CA GLU A 213 -8.69 -14.60 -15.78
C GLU A 213 -7.37 -14.51 -16.57
N THR A 214 -7.47 -14.36 -17.89
CA THR A 214 -6.33 -14.43 -18.82
C THR A 214 -5.26 -13.36 -18.60
N GLU A 215 -5.54 -12.34 -17.79
CA GLU A 215 -4.62 -11.26 -17.47
C GLU A 215 -3.64 -11.64 -16.38
N THR A 216 -4.08 -12.50 -15.46
CA THR A 216 -3.32 -13.00 -14.31
C THR A 216 -2.92 -14.48 -14.46
N ASP A 217 -3.52 -15.18 -15.42
CA ASP A 217 -3.40 -16.64 -15.64
C ASP A 217 -3.96 -17.46 -14.46
N LEU A 218 -4.80 -16.82 -13.65
CA LEU A 218 -5.43 -17.41 -12.48
C LEU A 218 -6.84 -17.87 -12.82
N CYS A 219 -7.21 -19.03 -12.30
CA CYS A 219 -8.58 -19.51 -12.33
C CYS A 219 -9.44 -18.75 -11.33
N VAL A 220 -10.67 -18.43 -11.67
CA VAL A 220 -11.62 -17.79 -10.76
C VAL A 220 -12.73 -18.79 -10.48
N ALA A 221 -12.85 -19.18 -9.21
CA ALA A 221 -13.91 -20.09 -8.77
C ALA A 221 -15.27 -19.37 -8.80
N PRO A 222 -16.38 -20.11 -9.03
CA PRO A 222 -17.71 -19.51 -8.98
C PRO A 222 -18.05 -19.01 -7.58
N GLU A 223 -18.89 -17.98 -7.51
CA GLU A 223 -19.43 -17.53 -6.24
C GLU A 223 -20.49 -18.51 -5.74
N ILE A 224 -20.12 -19.36 -4.78
CA ILE A 224 -21.11 -20.17 -4.04
C ILE A 224 -21.88 -19.20 -3.15
N SER A 225 -23.20 -19.09 -3.33
CA SER A 225 -24.07 -18.34 -2.43
C SER A 225 -23.93 -18.89 -1.00
N ASP A 226 -23.82 -18.01 -0.01
CA ASP A 226 -23.48 -18.30 1.40
C ASP A 226 -24.38 -19.33 2.13
N SER A 227 -25.40 -19.89 1.46
CA SER A 227 -26.33 -20.88 2.01
C SER A 227 -25.86 -22.33 1.95
N GLU A 228 -24.81 -22.68 1.21
CA GLU A 228 -24.37 -24.09 1.06
C GLU A 228 -23.04 -24.43 1.76
N ALA A 229 -22.37 -23.45 2.38
CA ALA A 229 -21.09 -23.65 3.09
C ALA A 229 -21.19 -23.49 4.62
N PHE A 230 -22.38 -23.62 5.20
CA PHE A 230 -22.60 -23.44 6.64
C PHE A 230 -22.79 -24.79 7.33
N ASP A 231 -21.72 -25.32 7.91
CA ASP A 231 -21.81 -26.21 9.07
C ASP A 231 -21.63 -25.33 10.32
N THR A 232 -22.74 -24.98 10.97
CA THR A 232 -22.80 -24.10 12.15
C THR A 232 -22.22 -24.74 13.42
N ASP A 233 -21.65 -25.94 13.37
CA ASP A 233 -21.17 -26.65 14.55
C ASP A 233 -19.73 -26.34 14.96
N ILE A 234 -19.04 -25.40 14.28
CA ILE A 234 -17.63 -25.07 14.55
C ILE A 234 -17.43 -23.57 14.88
N ILE A 235 -18.13 -23.07 15.90
CA ILE A 235 -17.75 -21.81 16.56
C ILE A 235 -17.83 -22.00 18.09
N PRO A 236 -16.74 -21.76 18.85
CA PRO A 236 -16.77 -21.82 20.31
C PRO A 236 -17.84 -20.88 20.88
N ALA A 237 -18.64 -21.39 21.83
CA ALA A 237 -19.82 -20.74 22.44
C ALA A 237 -19.59 -19.34 23.06
N LYS A 238 -18.34 -18.86 23.12
CA LYS A 238 -17.96 -17.52 23.60
C LYS A 238 -18.30 -16.39 22.61
N ILE A 239 -18.50 -16.72 21.33
CA ILE A 239 -18.69 -15.74 20.25
C ILE A 239 -20.14 -15.23 20.16
N VAL A 240 -21.14 -16.05 20.55
CA VAL A 240 -22.57 -15.69 20.44
C VAL A 240 -22.99 -14.59 21.44
N SER A 241 -22.26 -14.39 22.53
CA SER A 241 -22.62 -13.40 23.56
C SER A 241 -22.22 -11.96 23.23
N SER A 242 -21.26 -11.74 22.32
CA SER A 242 -20.75 -10.40 21.99
C SER A 242 -21.66 -9.64 21.01
N MET A 243 -22.39 -10.37 20.14
CA MET A 243 -23.20 -9.79 19.06
C MET A 243 -24.54 -9.15 19.50
N LYS A 244 -24.85 -9.06 20.81
CA LYS A 244 -26.17 -8.61 21.29
C LYS A 244 -26.20 -7.28 22.06
N SER A 245 -25.10 -6.53 22.16
CA SER A 245 -25.01 -5.38 23.09
C SER A 245 -24.89 -3.99 22.46
N SER A 246 -25.37 -3.77 21.24
CA SER A 246 -25.31 -2.43 20.63
C SER A 246 -26.58 -2.07 19.85
N SER A 247 -27.71 -2.10 20.55
CA SER A 247 -28.88 -1.30 20.19
C SER A 247 -29.45 -0.68 21.47
N GLU A 248 -29.30 0.65 21.60
CA GLU A 248 -30.09 1.60 22.41
C GLU A 248 -29.19 2.65 23.11
N LEU A 249 -29.06 3.84 22.52
CA LEU A 249 -29.59 5.10 23.08
C LEU A 249 -29.10 6.29 22.23
N GLY A 250 -30.01 6.92 21.51
CA GLY A 250 -29.80 8.27 20.98
C GLY A 250 -30.40 9.32 21.92
N GLN A 251 -29.78 10.49 22.04
CA GLN A 251 -30.43 11.80 21.93
C GLN A 251 -29.51 13.02 22.18
N ARG A 252 -29.39 13.84 21.11
CA ARG A 252 -29.65 15.30 20.99
C ARG A 252 -28.93 16.36 21.87
N SER A 253 -28.20 17.21 21.12
CA SER A 253 -28.29 18.71 21.02
C SER A 253 -27.56 19.53 22.11
N LYS A 254 -26.94 20.71 21.90
CA LYS A 254 -27.23 21.91 21.07
C LYS A 254 -25.98 22.84 20.96
N LEU A 255 -25.94 23.67 19.92
CA LEU A 255 -24.98 24.76 19.64
C LEU A 255 -25.40 26.12 20.26
N HIS A 256 -24.43 26.99 20.57
CA HIS A 256 -24.37 28.44 20.22
C HIS A 256 -22.98 29.02 20.62
N GLU A 257 -22.14 29.43 19.65
CA GLU A 257 -21.86 30.79 19.13
C GLU A 257 -21.14 31.80 20.05
N GLY A 258 -19.94 32.21 19.60
CA GLY A 258 -19.36 33.54 19.83
C GLY A 258 -18.06 33.59 20.64
N GLY A 259 -16.90 33.50 19.98
CA GLY A 259 -15.62 33.86 20.60
C GLY A 259 -14.38 33.62 19.73
N VAL A 260 -13.58 34.67 19.51
CA VAL A 260 -12.19 34.59 19.03
C VAL A 260 -11.41 33.63 19.92
N LEU A 261 -10.82 32.56 19.38
CA LEU A 261 -9.99 31.65 20.18
C LEU A 261 -8.50 31.87 19.89
N LEU A 262 -7.92 32.78 20.68
CA LEU A 262 -6.51 32.73 21.04
C LEU A 262 -6.35 31.50 21.95
N VAL A 263 -5.58 30.50 21.55
CA VAL A 263 -5.26 29.39 22.46
C VAL A 263 -4.15 29.85 23.40
N HIS A 264 -4.56 30.52 24.48
CA HIS A 264 -3.89 30.48 25.77
C HIS A 264 -4.39 29.23 26.51
N ASN A 265 -3.49 28.45 27.08
CA ASN A 265 -3.86 27.29 27.90
C ASN A 265 -3.64 27.65 29.37
N ASP A 266 -4.70 28.11 30.04
CA ASP A 266 -4.73 28.35 31.48
C ASP A 266 -5.90 27.59 32.13
N SER A 267 -5.58 26.98 33.28
CA SER A 267 -6.41 26.47 34.39
C SER A 267 -7.21 25.16 34.26
N GLU A 268 -6.62 24.12 34.88
CA GLU A 268 -7.13 23.40 36.05
C GLU A 268 -8.65 23.28 36.28
N ALA A 269 -9.12 22.05 36.47
CA ALA A 269 -10.22 21.73 37.37
C ALA A 269 -9.80 20.59 38.30
N GLU A 270 -9.90 20.88 39.60
CA GLU A 270 -9.56 20.00 40.73
C GLU A 270 -10.42 18.73 40.76
N LEU A 271 -9.78 17.57 40.93
CA LEU A 271 -10.31 16.50 41.76
C LEU A 271 -9.17 15.98 42.67
N SER A 272 -9.38 16.19 43.97
CA SER A 272 -8.50 15.87 45.09
C SER A 272 -8.00 14.42 45.10
N GLY A 273 -6.67 14.23 45.22
CA GLY A 273 -6.11 13.06 45.92
C GLY A 273 -4.77 12.47 45.44
N THR A 274 -3.66 12.96 46.02
CA THR A 274 -2.37 12.28 46.30
C THR A 274 -1.40 11.88 45.16
N THR A 275 -0.42 12.78 44.93
CA THR A 275 1.05 12.59 44.85
C THR A 275 1.67 11.37 44.12
N SER A 276 2.39 11.62 43.00
CA SER A 276 3.85 11.43 42.88
C SER A 276 4.37 12.02 41.56
N SER A 277 5.52 12.69 41.65
CA SER A 277 6.15 13.64 40.72
C SER A 277 7.16 13.03 39.75
N TYR A 278 7.13 13.39 38.45
CA TYR A 278 8.33 13.53 37.57
C TYR A 278 8.05 14.58 36.47
N GLU A 279 9.06 15.38 36.13
CA GLU A 279 9.00 16.75 35.58
C GLU A 279 8.68 16.90 34.07
N SER A 280 8.14 18.08 33.69
CA SER A 280 7.80 18.50 32.32
C SER A 280 8.97 19.14 31.56
N LEU A 281 9.01 18.99 30.23
CA LEU A 281 9.74 19.88 29.32
C LEU A 281 8.78 20.47 28.28
N ALA A 282 8.77 21.81 28.21
CA ALA A 282 7.87 22.64 27.41
C ALA A 282 8.23 22.67 25.91
N GLY A 283 7.21 22.77 25.05
CA GLY A 283 7.31 22.73 23.59
C GLY A 283 7.82 24.01 22.92
N ALA A 284 8.50 23.82 21.77
CA ALA A 284 8.92 24.88 20.86
C ALA A 284 7.83 25.17 19.79
N THR A 285 7.68 26.43 19.38
CA THR A 285 6.75 26.88 18.33
C THR A 285 7.52 27.18 17.03
N VAL A 286 7.13 26.54 15.92
CA VAL A 286 7.74 26.73 14.58
C VAL A 286 6.90 27.71 13.74
N LYS A 287 7.55 28.67 13.07
CA LYS A 287 6.91 29.60 12.13
C LYS A 287 6.95 29.02 10.70
N VAL A 288 5.78 28.68 10.16
CA VAL A 288 5.66 28.16 8.78
C VAL A 288 5.23 29.30 7.85
N ALA A 289 6.02 29.57 6.80
CA ALA A 289 5.66 30.48 5.73
C ALA A 289 5.09 29.69 4.54
N ILE A 290 3.82 29.90 4.21
CA ILE A 290 3.11 29.29 3.08
C ILE A 290 3.13 30.23 1.87
N VAL A 291 3.36 29.69 0.68
CA VAL A 291 3.39 30.45 -0.58
C VAL A 291 2.01 31.05 -0.88
N ALA A 292 1.96 32.31 -1.31
CA ALA A 292 0.73 32.99 -1.70
C ALA A 292 0.07 32.27 -2.90
N GLN A 293 -1.24 32.05 -2.79
CA GLN A 293 -2.05 31.18 -3.64
C GLN A 293 -2.28 31.77 -5.04
N GLU A 294 -1.68 31.17 -6.07
CA GLU A 294 -2.29 31.16 -7.41
C GLU A 294 -3.26 29.97 -7.53
N SER A 295 -4.34 30.11 -8.31
CA SER A 295 -5.32 29.04 -8.49
C SER A 295 -4.67 27.79 -9.10
N SER A 296 -4.64 26.70 -8.34
CA SER A 296 -4.12 25.39 -8.75
C SER A 296 -5.18 24.60 -9.51
N THR A 297 -4.84 24.09 -10.69
CA THR A 297 -5.74 23.27 -11.53
C THR A 297 -5.48 21.77 -11.39
N ILE A 298 -4.28 21.35 -10.96
CA ILE A 298 -3.94 19.92 -10.78
C ILE A 298 -4.44 19.42 -9.43
N CYS A 299 -4.17 20.16 -8.34
CA CYS A 299 -4.65 19.85 -7.00
C CYS A 299 -5.35 21.09 -6.43
N PRO A 300 -6.66 21.28 -6.66
CA PRO A 300 -7.37 22.50 -6.27
C PRO A 300 -7.51 22.67 -4.75
N GLN A 301 -7.41 21.57 -4.00
CA GLN A 301 -7.65 21.51 -2.55
C GLN A 301 -6.37 21.68 -1.72
N SER A 302 -5.19 21.70 -2.34
CA SER A 302 -3.92 21.77 -1.61
C SER A 302 -3.34 23.18 -1.57
N VAL A 303 -2.64 23.48 -0.47
CA VAL A 303 -1.97 24.75 -0.21
C VAL A 303 -0.45 24.55 -0.18
N GLY A 304 0.32 25.53 -0.65
CA GLY A 304 1.79 25.50 -0.55
C GLY A 304 2.53 24.81 -1.70
N MET A 305 1.84 24.31 -2.74
CA MET A 305 2.45 23.73 -3.95
C MET A 305 1.81 24.28 -5.23
N SER A 306 2.62 24.58 -6.26
CA SER A 306 2.17 25.15 -7.53
C SER A 306 2.10 24.08 -8.64
N ASP A 307 1.22 24.29 -9.62
CA ASP A 307 1.13 23.40 -10.80
C ASP A 307 2.44 23.35 -11.59
N THR A 308 3.21 24.44 -11.60
CA THR A 308 4.54 24.51 -12.21
C THR A 308 5.50 23.55 -11.51
N LEU A 309 5.52 23.51 -10.17
CA LEU A 309 6.37 22.60 -9.42
C LEU A 309 5.92 21.15 -9.57
N ARG A 310 4.61 20.85 -9.51
CA ARG A 310 4.09 19.48 -9.74
C ARG A 310 4.52 18.92 -11.10
N LYS A 311 4.35 19.73 -12.16
CA LYS A 311 4.78 19.37 -13.52
C LYS A 311 6.29 19.16 -13.59
N SER A 312 7.07 20.03 -12.96
CA SER A 312 8.53 19.92 -12.91
C SER A 312 8.97 18.63 -12.22
N ILE A 313 8.43 18.32 -11.04
CA ILE A 313 8.72 17.10 -10.27
C ILE A 313 8.41 15.85 -11.11
N LEU A 314 7.20 15.79 -11.68
CA LEU A 314 6.77 14.64 -12.47
C LEU A 314 7.65 14.45 -13.71
N ALA A 315 7.98 15.56 -14.40
CA ALA A 315 8.86 15.54 -15.57
C ALA A 315 10.29 15.10 -15.22
N LEU A 316 10.85 15.59 -14.11
CA LEU A 316 12.19 15.22 -13.64
C LEU A 316 12.29 13.72 -13.36
N HIS A 317 11.28 13.12 -12.72
CA HIS A 317 11.26 11.69 -12.44
C HIS A 317 11.05 10.87 -13.72
N ASN A 318 10.01 11.18 -14.50
CA ASN A 318 9.71 10.43 -15.72
C ASN A 318 10.81 10.56 -16.80
N SER A 319 11.48 11.69 -16.91
CA SER A 319 12.63 11.83 -17.81
C SER A 319 13.79 10.91 -17.40
N ARG A 320 14.08 10.79 -16.10
CA ARG A 320 15.13 9.91 -15.59
C ARG A 320 14.77 8.43 -15.79
N ARG A 321 13.52 8.06 -15.45
CA ARG A 321 12.96 6.73 -15.72
C ARG A 321 13.01 6.38 -17.21
N SER A 322 12.71 7.33 -18.09
CA SER A 322 12.80 7.15 -19.54
C SER A 322 14.25 6.94 -20.02
N LEU A 323 15.20 7.72 -19.51
CA LEU A 323 16.62 7.54 -19.83
C LEU A 323 17.10 6.17 -19.36
N LEU A 324 16.69 5.73 -18.17
CA LEU A 324 17.01 4.42 -17.64
C LEU A 324 16.40 3.31 -18.50
N ALA A 325 15.10 3.41 -18.82
CA ALA A 325 14.40 2.43 -19.62
C ALA A 325 15.07 2.21 -20.97
N ARG A 326 15.57 3.27 -21.60
CA ARG A 326 16.30 3.21 -22.88
C ARG A 326 17.80 2.91 -22.76
N GLY A 327 18.29 2.57 -21.56
CA GLY A 327 19.69 2.18 -21.35
C GLY A 327 20.68 3.33 -21.53
N LEU A 328 20.27 4.57 -21.24
CA LEU A 328 21.07 5.78 -21.44
C LEU A 328 21.68 6.33 -20.14
N VAL A 329 21.57 5.59 -19.04
CA VAL A 329 22.10 5.99 -17.72
C VAL A 329 23.42 5.28 -17.45
N ALA A 330 24.49 6.05 -17.31
CA ALA A 330 25.83 5.53 -17.06
C ALA A 330 26.11 5.32 -15.57
N LYS A 331 26.75 4.20 -15.24
CA LYS A 331 27.35 3.94 -13.94
C LYS A 331 28.67 4.69 -13.78
N LYS A 332 29.22 4.70 -12.57
CA LYS A 332 30.51 5.34 -12.24
C LYS A 332 31.67 4.96 -13.16
N ASN A 333 31.69 3.72 -13.65
CA ASN A 333 32.73 3.22 -14.56
C ASN A 333 32.49 3.57 -16.05
N GLY A 334 31.48 4.39 -16.36
CA GLY A 334 31.14 4.83 -17.72
C GLY A 334 30.31 3.81 -18.53
N ARG A 335 30.03 2.62 -17.99
CA ARG A 335 29.14 1.64 -18.65
C ARG A 335 27.68 1.97 -18.37
N PHE A 336 26.84 1.82 -19.37
CA PHE A 336 25.39 1.97 -19.21
C PHE A 336 24.76 0.86 -18.36
N LEU A 337 23.69 1.22 -17.65
CA LEU A 337 22.76 0.28 -17.02
C LEU A 337 21.96 -0.49 -18.08
N PRO A 338 21.46 -1.70 -17.78
CA PRO A 338 20.50 -2.39 -18.63
C PRO A 338 19.25 -1.54 -18.93
N MET A 339 18.59 -1.84 -20.05
CA MET A 339 17.29 -1.26 -20.40
C MET A 339 16.18 -1.80 -19.48
N ALA A 340 15.03 -1.13 -19.44
CA ALA A 340 13.90 -1.54 -18.61
C ALA A 340 12.66 -1.82 -19.46
N GLY A 341 12.16 -3.06 -19.44
CA GLY A 341 11.00 -3.48 -20.22
C GLY A 341 9.64 -3.17 -19.58
N ASN A 342 9.60 -2.88 -18.28
CA ASN A 342 8.37 -2.70 -17.50
C ASN A 342 8.27 -1.36 -16.76
N MET A 343 9.09 -0.36 -17.12
CA MET A 343 9.19 0.90 -16.38
C MET A 343 7.90 1.73 -16.46
N ILE A 344 7.16 1.85 -15.36
CA ILE A 344 5.90 2.62 -15.33
C ILE A 344 6.17 4.13 -15.45
N LYS A 345 5.35 4.82 -16.25
CA LYS A 345 5.27 6.28 -16.29
C LYS A 345 4.47 6.76 -15.08
N LEU A 346 5.13 7.51 -14.20
CA LEU A 346 4.50 8.01 -12.98
C LEU A 346 3.39 9.00 -13.30
N ILE A 347 2.34 8.96 -12.48
CA ILE A 347 1.29 9.98 -12.42
C ILE A 347 1.38 10.75 -11.11
N TYR A 348 0.87 11.98 -11.10
CA TYR A 348 0.89 12.83 -9.90
C TYR A 348 -0.33 12.57 -9.02
N SER A 349 -0.12 12.40 -7.71
CA SER A 349 -1.16 12.07 -6.74
C SER A 349 -1.32 13.17 -5.70
N CYS A 350 -2.47 13.86 -5.71
CA CYS A 350 -2.78 14.91 -4.74
C CYS A 350 -2.90 14.37 -3.30
N ALA A 351 -3.26 13.09 -3.15
CA ALA A 351 -3.31 12.43 -1.84
C ALA A 351 -1.90 12.26 -1.26
N LEU A 352 -0.95 11.73 -2.05
CA LEU A 352 0.45 11.62 -1.64
C LEU A 352 1.08 13.01 -1.38
N GLU A 353 0.75 14.03 -2.19
CA GLU A 353 1.18 15.42 -1.95
C GLU A 353 0.70 15.92 -0.58
N THR A 354 -0.56 15.65 -0.21
CA THR A 354 -1.11 16.09 1.06
C THR A 354 -0.33 15.50 2.24
N PHE A 355 -0.03 14.21 2.18
CA PHE A 355 0.77 13.54 3.20
C PHE A 355 2.21 14.04 3.22
N ALA A 356 2.86 14.16 2.07
CA ALA A 356 4.23 14.67 1.97
C ALA A 356 4.33 16.12 2.48
N PHE A 357 3.34 16.97 2.19
CA PHE A 357 3.26 18.34 2.69
C PHE A 357 3.11 18.39 4.21
N SER A 358 2.23 17.57 4.79
CA SER A 358 2.06 17.51 6.25
C SER A 358 3.36 17.13 6.95
N TYR A 359 4.14 16.21 6.37
CA TYR A 359 5.43 15.84 6.92
C TYR A 359 6.50 16.91 6.69
N ALA A 360 6.58 17.50 5.49
CA ALA A 360 7.50 18.60 5.20
C ALA A 360 7.30 19.79 6.16
N ALA A 361 6.04 20.07 6.53
CA ALA A 361 5.67 21.15 7.45
C ALA A 361 6.14 20.92 8.91
N THR A 362 6.51 19.69 9.27
CA THR A 362 7.17 19.40 10.56
C THR A 362 8.61 19.93 10.61
N CYS A 363 9.18 20.29 9.45
CA CYS A 363 10.57 20.72 9.33
C CYS A 363 11.59 19.68 9.82
N SER A 364 11.21 18.39 9.77
CA SER A 364 12.13 17.29 10.02
C SER A 364 13.28 17.27 9.00
N MET A 365 14.48 16.91 9.48
CA MET A 365 15.69 16.86 8.67
C MET A 365 15.96 15.48 8.05
N VAL A 366 15.11 14.52 8.36
CA VAL A 366 15.25 13.10 8.01
C VAL A 366 13.94 12.61 7.40
N GLU A 367 13.99 11.43 6.78
CA GLU A 367 12.77 10.73 6.39
C GLU A 367 11.87 10.50 7.61
N SER A 368 10.56 10.58 7.38
CA SER A 368 9.58 10.10 8.35
C SER A 368 9.85 8.64 8.60
N GLU A 369 9.71 8.24 9.86
CA GLU A 369 9.73 6.83 10.25
C GLU A 369 8.84 6.09 9.24
N PRO A 370 9.38 5.11 8.46
CA PRO A 370 8.70 4.31 7.42
C PRO A 370 7.25 3.90 7.63
N ASP A 371 6.72 4.11 8.82
CA ASP A 371 5.49 3.53 9.25
C ASP A 371 4.43 4.49 9.70
N THR A 372 4.85 5.73 9.86
CA THR A 372 3.94 6.84 9.64
C THR A 372 3.55 6.93 8.15
N ARG A 373 4.11 6.08 7.28
CA ARG A 373 3.94 6.03 5.82
C ARG A 373 3.98 4.61 5.25
N VAL A 374 3.30 3.68 5.92
CA VAL A 374 3.15 2.28 5.49
C VAL A 374 2.81 2.13 4.00
N GLY A 375 3.56 1.28 3.28
CA GLY A 375 3.36 1.03 1.86
C GLY A 375 3.64 2.24 0.96
N ILE A 376 4.21 3.32 1.54
CA ILE A 376 4.55 4.56 0.87
C ILE A 376 6.05 4.81 1.04
N GLY A 377 6.74 4.81 -0.10
CA GLY A 377 8.16 5.16 -0.17
C GLY A 377 8.30 6.65 0.08
N GLU A 378 9.45 7.09 0.56
CA GLU A 378 9.71 8.51 0.80
C GLU A 378 11.14 8.83 0.45
N LEU A 379 11.36 10.05 -0.06
CA LEU A 379 12.67 10.67 -0.08
C LEU A 379 12.53 12.06 0.53
N VAL A 380 13.50 12.41 1.39
CA VAL A 380 13.62 13.74 1.99
C VAL A 380 14.89 14.42 1.51
N ALA A 381 14.77 15.70 1.16
CA ALA A 381 15.88 16.58 0.84
C ALA A 381 15.78 17.84 1.69
N VAL A 382 16.86 18.15 2.40
CA VAL A 382 16.97 19.39 3.16
C VAL A 382 18.04 20.28 2.58
N LEU A 383 17.65 21.48 2.20
CA LEU A 383 18.52 22.41 1.47
C LEU A 383 18.61 23.73 2.23
N SER A 384 19.83 24.13 2.60
CA SER A 384 20.08 25.46 3.17
C SER A 384 19.97 26.54 2.10
N GLY A 385 19.73 27.79 2.51
CA GLY A 385 19.70 28.96 1.62
C GLY A 385 20.98 29.21 0.81
N SER A 386 22.10 28.54 1.13
CA SER A 386 23.32 28.53 0.31
C SER A 386 23.26 27.56 -0.87
N ASN A 387 22.41 26.53 -0.79
CA ASN A 387 22.31 25.44 -1.76
C ASN A 387 21.13 25.63 -2.71
N ALA A 388 20.02 26.18 -2.22
CA ALA A 388 18.87 26.57 -3.02
C ALA A 388 18.18 27.78 -2.39
N THR A 389 17.88 28.79 -3.21
CA THR A 389 17.20 30.02 -2.78
C THR A 389 15.73 30.04 -3.15
N THR A 390 15.33 29.19 -4.11
CA THR A 390 13.96 29.02 -4.59
C THR A 390 13.50 27.56 -4.49
N PHE A 391 12.19 27.33 -4.53
CA PHE A 391 11.62 25.98 -4.52
C PHE A 391 11.93 25.22 -5.82
N GLU A 392 12.03 25.93 -6.95
CA GLU A 392 12.43 25.37 -8.23
C GLU A 392 13.86 24.84 -8.20
N GLU A 393 14.80 25.62 -7.65
CA GLU A 393 16.19 25.20 -7.43
C GLU A 393 16.27 23.99 -6.49
N ALA A 394 15.47 24.00 -5.41
CA ALA A 394 15.41 22.91 -4.44
C ALA A 394 14.95 21.59 -5.07
N VAL A 395 13.86 21.64 -5.86
CA VAL A 395 13.33 20.46 -6.57
C VAL A 395 14.35 19.91 -7.56
N ASP A 396 14.99 20.77 -8.37
CA ASP A 396 15.98 20.32 -9.36
C ASP A 396 17.22 19.72 -8.68
N LEU A 397 17.73 20.37 -7.64
CA LEU A 397 18.90 19.88 -6.90
C LEU A 397 18.60 18.56 -6.20
N ALA A 398 17.47 18.43 -5.49
CA ALA A 398 17.08 17.19 -4.81
C ALA A 398 16.95 16.02 -5.80
N ALA A 399 16.23 16.20 -6.91
CA ALA A 399 16.07 15.15 -7.90
C ALA A 399 17.39 14.75 -8.59
N ARG A 400 18.37 15.66 -8.71
CA ARG A 400 19.72 15.32 -9.17
C ARG A 400 20.47 14.53 -8.11
N THR A 401 20.52 15.02 -6.88
CA THR A 401 21.24 14.38 -5.78
C THR A 401 20.75 12.95 -5.53
N TRP A 402 19.43 12.74 -5.44
CA TRP A 402 18.85 11.41 -5.25
C TRP A 402 19.20 10.45 -6.39
N TRP A 403 19.17 10.91 -7.64
CA TRP A 403 19.50 10.07 -8.79
C TRP A 403 21.00 9.77 -8.90
N ASP A 404 21.84 10.75 -8.56
CA ASP A 404 23.29 10.67 -8.65
C ASP A 404 23.90 9.78 -7.56
N THR A 405 23.12 9.33 -6.56
CA THR A 405 23.59 8.32 -5.62
C THR A 405 23.94 7.00 -6.29
N LEU A 406 23.44 6.73 -7.51
CA LEU A 406 23.96 5.65 -8.37
C LEU A 406 25.50 5.68 -8.52
N GLN A 407 26.11 6.87 -8.45
CA GLN A 407 27.56 7.05 -8.60
C GLN A 407 28.35 6.67 -7.34
N SER A 408 27.70 6.39 -6.20
CA SER A 408 28.38 5.80 -5.04
C SER A 408 28.86 4.38 -5.38
N GLU A 409 28.14 3.66 -6.25
CA GLU A 409 28.39 2.26 -6.60
C GLU A 409 29.29 2.06 -7.83
N MET A 410 30.47 1.46 -7.63
CA MET A 410 31.43 1.21 -8.72
C MET A 410 30.92 0.16 -9.73
N ASN A 411 30.16 -0.83 -9.25
CA ASN A 411 29.62 -1.91 -10.08
C ASN A 411 28.18 -1.64 -10.52
N GLY A 412 27.48 -0.70 -9.86
CA GLY A 412 26.03 -0.50 -9.96
C GLY A 412 25.27 -1.81 -9.73
N LEU A 413 24.17 -2.00 -10.46
CA LEU A 413 23.17 -3.04 -10.21
C LEU A 413 23.51 -4.44 -10.75
N GLY A 414 24.71 -4.62 -11.30
CA GLY A 414 25.02 -5.79 -12.13
C GLY A 414 24.16 -5.88 -13.39
N LYS A 415 24.11 -7.06 -14.03
CA LYS A 415 23.23 -7.32 -15.19
C LYS A 415 21.81 -7.74 -14.78
N ALA A 416 21.66 -8.29 -13.58
CA ALA A 416 20.40 -8.79 -13.07
C ALA A 416 19.50 -7.69 -12.49
N VAL A 417 20.07 -6.50 -12.22
CA VAL A 417 19.36 -5.32 -11.71
C VAL A 417 18.65 -5.59 -10.38
N ILE A 418 19.33 -6.36 -9.52
CA ILE A 418 18.78 -6.78 -8.22
C ILE A 418 19.34 -5.87 -7.14
N LEU A 419 18.45 -5.33 -6.32
CA LEU A 419 18.83 -4.67 -5.06
C LEU A 419 19.27 -5.73 -4.05
N SER A 420 20.39 -5.53 -3.37
CA SER A 420 20.89 -6.47 -2.34
C SER A 420 21.60 -5.71 -1.21
N PHE A 421 21.84 -6.37 -0.08
CA PHE A 421 22.55 -5.78 1.06
C PHE A 421 24.03 -5.44 0.81
N THR A 422 24.59 -5.79 -0.35
CA THR A 422 25.97 -5.41 -0.70
C THR A 422 26.07 -4.00 -1.26
N HIS A 423 24.94 -3.35 -1.49
CA HIS A 423 24.87 -1.97 -1.97
C HIS A 423 24.94 -1.00 -0.79
N ASP A 424 25.62 0.13 -0.99
CA ASP A 424 25.66 1.27 -0.09
C ASP A 424 24.26 1.86 0.08
N GLU A 425 23.84 2.16 1.31
CA GLU A 425 22.53 2.75 1.61
C GLU A 425 22.27 4.04 0.80
N ALA A 426 23.33 4.77 0.44
CA ALA A 426 23.21 5.97 -0.39
C ALA A 426 22.47 5.68 -1.72
N ILE A 427 22.67 4.50 -2.34
CA ILE A 427 22.03 4.18 -3.64
C ILE A 427 20.52 3.96 -3.52
N PHE A 428 19.95 3.85 -2.31
CA PHE A 428 18.51 3.68 -2.11
C PHE A 428 17.69 4.83 -2.69
N GLN A 429 18.23 6.05 -2.65
CA GLN A 429 17.58 7.21 -3.26
C GLN A 429 17.39 7.04 -4.78
N PHE A 430 18.42 6.53 -5.47
CA PHE A 430 18.32 6.18 -6.89
C PHE A 430 17.29 5.06 -7.09
N PHE A 431 17.28 4.03 -6.23
CA PHE A 431 16.34 2.92 -6.36
C PHE A 431 14.89 3.34 -6.21
N GLN A 432 14.57 4.23 -5.26
CA GLN A 432 13.20 4.73 -5.10
C GLN A 432 12.69 5.36 -6.39
N MET A 433 13.51 6.20 -7.02
CA MET A 433 13.16 6.87 -8.29
C MET A 433 13.11 5.88 -9.47
N ALA A 434 13.97 4.87 -9.46
CA ALA A 434 14.15 3.89 -10.54
C ALA A 434 13.23 2.66 -10.45
N TRP A 435 12.48 2.48 -9.35
CA TRP A 435 11.69 1.28 -9.13
C TRP A 435 10.54 1.15 -10.13
N ALA A 436 10.53 0.10 -10.95
CA ALA A 436 9.62 -0.03 -12.07
C ALA A 436 8.14 -0.03 -11.65
N ASP A 437 7.83 -0.67 -10.52
CA ASP A 437 6.45 -0.89 -10.07
C ASP A 437 5.83 0.30 -9.34
N VAL A 438 6.62 1.34 -9.00
CA VAL A 438 6.09 2.59 -8.46
C VAL A 438 5.25 3.27 -9.54
N ARG A 439 4.04 3.70 -9.17
CA ARG A 439 3.02 4.23 -10.10
C ARG A 439 2.73 5.71 -9.87
N GLU A 440 2.74 6.12 -8.61
CA GLU A 440 2.30 7.44 -8.19
C GLU A 440 3.39 8.15 -7.42
N ILE A 441 3.43 9.46 -7.58
CA ILE A 441 4.27 10.37 -6.80
C ILE A 441 3.45 11.57 -6.35
N GLY A 442 3.64 12.01 -5.11
CA GLY A 442 3.17 13.30 -4.62
C GLY A 442 4.16 13.89 -3.64
N CYS A 443 4.39 15.19 -3.68
CA CYS A 443 5.46 15.82 -2.91
C CYS A 443 5.00 17.10 -2.23
N GLY A 444 5.60 17.39 -1.08
CA GLY A 444 5.41 18.63 -0.33
C GLY A 444 6.73 19.37 -0.16
N ILE A 445 6.67 20.71 -0.24
CA ILE A 445 7.84 21.57 -0.07
C ILE A 445 7.49 22.72 0.87
N VAL A 446 8.31 22.90 1.91
CA VAL A 446 8.09 23.91 2.95
C VAL A 446 9.40 24.63 3.26
N LYS A 447 9.33 25.95 3.44
CA LYS A 447 10.45 26.73 3.96
C LYS A 447 10.42 26.71 5.50
N CYS A 448 11.47 26.16 6.08
CA CYS A 448 11.72 25.98 7.51
C CYS A 448 12.87 26.90 7.93
N ASP A 449 12.54 28.11 8.36
CA ASP A 449 13.52 29.19 8.63
C ASP A 449 14.48 29.42 7.44
N ASP A 450 15.77 29.08 7.61
CA ASP A 450 16.83 29.25 6.60
C ASP A 450 17.03 28.01 5.71
N MET A 451 16.15 27.02 5.82
CA MET A 451 16.20 25.77 5.07
C MET A 451 14.90 25.50 4.32
N ILE A 452 14.99 24.71 3.26
CA ILE A 452 13.86 24.18 2.49
C ILE A 452 13.81 22.68 2.80
N ASN A 453 12.68 22.22 3.32
CA ASN A 453 12.37 20.81 3.50
C ASN A 453 11.50 20.33 2.34
N PHE A 454 12.00 19.37 1.57
CA PHE A 454 11.33 18.81 0.41
C PHE A 454 11.16 17.32 0.57
N VAL A 455 9.90 16.86 0.53
CA VAL A 455 9.51 15.48 0.78
C VAL A 455 8.75 14.98 -0.44
N CYS A 456 9.15 13.85 -1.01
CA CYS A 456 8.38 13.14 -2.03
C CYS A 456 7.97 11.77 -1.51
N ARG A 457 6.70 11.40 -1.75
CA ARG A 457 6.14 10.10 -1.40
C ARG A 457 5.76 9.32 -2.65
N TYR A 458 5.95 8.00 -2.61
CA TYR A 458 5.83 7.08 -3.74
C TYR A 458 4.88 5.94 -3.41
N TYR A 459 4.01 5.60 -4.34
CA TYR A 459 3.10 4.45 -4.18
C TYR A 459 3.07 3.54 -5.42
N PRO A 460 3.14 2.20 -5.24
CA PRO A 460 3.55 1.49 -4.01
C PRO A 460 4.95 1.91 -3.54
N ALA A 461 5.37 1.49 -2.34
CA ALA A 461 6.61 1.99 -1.74
C ALA A 461 7.86 1.81 -2.61
N GLY A 462 7.96 0.69 -3.32
CA GLY A 462 9.20 0.30 -3.99
C GLY A 462 10.29 -0.12 -3.00
N ILE A 463 11.52 -0.25 -3.49
CA ILE A 463 12.71 -0.71 -2.73
C ILE A 463 12.44 -1.99 -1.95
N GLU A 464 12.38 -3.09 -2.66
CA GLU A 464 12.30 -4.42 -2.06
C GLU A 464 13.64 -5.16 -2.21
N PHE A 465 14.27 -5.52 -1.10
CA PHE A 465 15.52 -6.25 -1.15
C PHE A 465 15.37 -7.58 -1.89
N TYR A 466 16.37 -7.92 -2.69
CA TYR A 466 16.42 -9.10 -3.56
C TYR A 466 15.43 -9.14 -4.71
N GLN A 467 14.62 -8.09 -4.88
CA GLN A 467 13.80 -7.93 -6.07
C GLN A 467 14.57 -7.21 -7.17
N GLN A 468 14.10 -7.41 -8.41
CA GLN A 468 14.56 -6.63 -9.54
C GLN A 468 13.97 -5.23 -9.44
N VAL A 469 14.84 -4.22 -9.55
CA VAL A 469 14.44 -2.81 -9.57
C VAL A 469 13.60 -2.53 -10.81
N TYR A 470 13.95 -3.19 -11.92
CA TYR A 470 13.21 -3.23 -13.17
C TYR A 470 13.60 -4.48 -13.97
N ASP A 471 12.76 -4.85 -14.94
CA ASP A 471 12.99 -5.98 -15.84
C ASP A 471 14.02 -5.63 -16.92
N PRO A 472 15.20 -6.29 -16.98
CA PRO A 472 16.31 -5.94 -17.87
C PRO A 472 16.11 -6.36 -19.33
N ARG A 473 15.05 -5.84 -19.95
CA ARG A 473 14.59 -6.14 -21.32
C ARG A 473 14.44 -4.87 -22.16
N GLU A 474 14.16 -5.01 -23.46
CA GLU A 474 13.97 -3.85 -24.33
C GLU A 474 12.77 -3.02 -23.84
N PRO A 475 12.79 -1.67 -24.03
CA PRO A 475 11.71 -0.80 -23.59
C PRO A 475 10.35 -1.33 -24.02
N CYS A 476 9.42 -1.40 -23.06
CA CYS A 476 8.06 -1.88 -23.22
C CYS A 476 7.85 -3.38 -23.53
N GLU A 477 8.87 -4.24 -23.52
CA GLU A 477 8.68 -5.69 -23.74
C GLU A 477 7.84 -6.38 -22.65
N SER A 478 7.75 -5.76 -21.48
CA SER A 478 7.11 -6.34 -20.30
C SER A 478 6.23 -5.32 -19.58
N CYS A 479 5.59 -4.41 -20.31
CA CYS A 479 4.72 -3.44 -19.67
C CYS A 479 3.68 -4.12 -18.76
N PRO A 480 3.52 -3.65 -17.51
CA PRO A 480 2.54 -4.23 -16.59
C PRO A 480 1.13 -4.17 -17.16
N TRP A 481 0.29 -5.11 -16.74
CA TRP A 481 -1.09 -5.16 -17.21
C TRP A 481 -1.83 -3.84 -16.94
N GLY A 482 -2.72 -3.47 -17.86
CA GLY A 482 -3.46 -2.21 -17.81
C GLY A 482 -2.64 -0.97 -18.22
N THR A 483 -1.42 -1.16 -18.72
CA THR A 483 -0.58 -0.08 -19.27
C THR A 483 -0.30 -0.30 -20.75
N ARG A 484 0.04 0.77 -21.48
CA ARG A 484 0.46 0.76 -22.88
C ARG A 484 1.84 1.39 -23.01
N CYS A 485 2.58 1.01 -24.05
CA CYS A 485 3.89 1.59 -24.32
C CYS A 485 3.76 3.02 -24.86
N GLU A 486 4.45 3.96 -24.22
CA GLU A 486 4.81 5.24 -24.81
C GLU A 486 6.17 5.11 -25.50
N VAL A 487 6.15 4.78 -26.80
CA VAL A 487 7.35 4.40 -27.57
C VAL A 487 8.46 5.46 -27.52
N GLU A 488 8.10 6.74 -27.52
CA GLU A 488 9.09 7.84 -27.51
C GLU A 488 9.92 7.88 -26.23
N THR A 489 9.32 7.51 -25.10
CA THR A 489 9.97 7.55 -23.79
C THR A 489 10.44 6.17 -23.33
N GLY A 490 9.87 5.09 -23.87
CA GLY A 490 10.11 3.73 -23.42
C GLY A 490 9.41 3.39 -22.10
N LEU A 491 8.42 4.20 -21.69
CA LEU A 491 7.68 4.02 -20.45
C LEU A 491 6.32 3.36 -20.68
N CYS A 492 5.85 2.65 -19.66
CA CYS A 492 4.53 2.02 -19.62
C CYS A 492 3.52 2.99 -18.99
N GLU A 493 2.63 3.55 -19.80
CA GLU A 493 1.65 4.55 -19.39
C GLU A 493 0.26 3.95 -19.17
N GLN A 494 -0.47 4.47 -18.19
CA GLN A 494 -1.88 4.11 -18.00
C GLN A 494 -2.75 4.80 -19.07
N PRO A 495 -3.75 4.12 -19.65
CA PRO A 495 -4.69 4.75 -20.57
C PRO A 495 -5.42 5.94 -19.92
N GLU A 496 -5.56 7.04 -20.65
CA GLU A 496 -6.22 8.28 -20.16
C GLU A 496 -7.67 8.05 -19.70
N ASP A 497 -8.34 7.03 -20.24
CA ASP A 497 -9.71 6.66 -19.88
C ASP A 497 -9.80 5.96 -18.51
N SER A 498 -8.70 5.37 -18.02
CA SER A 498 -8.60 4.80 -16.67
C SER A 498 -8.43 5.90 -15.61
N ALA A 499 -7.76 7.01 -15.97
CA ALA A 499 -7.60 8.17 -15.10
C ALA A 499 -8.89 9.03 -14.98
N LYS A 500 -9.78 8.94 -15.98
CA LYS A 500 -11.11 9.59 -15.96
C LYS A 500 -12.23 8.65 -15.51
N GLY A 501 -12.06 7.33 -15.64
CA GLY A 501 -13.03 6.30 -15.23
C GLY A 501 -13.25 6.21 -13.72
N LEU A 502 -12.25 6.56 -12.90
CA LEU A 502 -12.38 6.72 -11.44
C LEU A 502 -13.05 8.05 -11.02
N TYR A 503 -13.24 9.00 -11.95
CA TYR A 503 -13.93 10.27 -11.69
C TYR A 503 -15.38 10.29 -12.21
N ILE A 504 -15.77 9.40 -13.14
CA ILE A 504 -17.11 9.42 -13.78
C ILE A 504 -17.99 8.22 -13.36
N SER A 505 -17.43 7.05 -13.05
CA SER A 505 -18.22 5.91 -12.51
C SER A 505 -18.82 6.23 -11.13
N SER A 506 -18.08 7.00 -10.33
CA SER A 506 -18.44 7.49 -8.99
C SER A 506 -19.55 8.56 -9.00
N ILE A 507 -19.85 9.18 -10.15
CA ILE A 507 -20.97 10.14 -10.29
C ILE A 507 -22.21 9.46 -10.88
N LEU A 508 -22.04 8.42 -11.71
CA LEU A 508 -23.17 7.76 -12.39
C LEU A 508 -23.86 6.67 -11.56
N LEU A 509 -23.18 6.03 -10.60
CA LEU A 509 -23.83 5.13 -9.62
C LEU A 509 -24.53 5.88 -8.47
N LEU A 510 -24.20 7.16 -8.26
CA LEU A 510 -24.87 8.06 -7.31
C LEU A 510 -26.12 8.76 -7.91
N ILE A 511 -26.29 8.75 -9.24
CA ILE A 511 -27.47 9.33 -9.90
C ILE A 511 -28.55 8.26 -10.20
N SER A 512 -28.17 6.99 -10.36
CA SER A 512 -29.11 5.91 -10.71
C SER A 512 -29.91 5.32 -9.54
N THR A 513 -29.54 5.61 -8.28
CA THR A 513 -30.34 5.26 -7.08
C THR A 513 -31.15 6.43 -6.51
N LEU A 514 -31.11 7.61 -7.16
CA LEU A 514 -31.96 8.77 -6.82
C LEU A 514 -33.13 8.99 -7.81
N LEU A 515 -33.38 8.06 -8.74
CA LEU A 515 -34.47 8.16 -9.73
C LEU A 515 -35.33 6.89 -9.94
N LEU A 516 -35.26 5.87 -9.07
CA LEU A 516 -36.21 4.75 -9.10
C LEU A 516 -36.68 4.32 -7.70
#